data_AF-A0A2E8PU23-F1
#
_entry.id   AF-A0A2E8PU23-F1
#
_cell.length_a   1.000
_cell.length_b   1.000
_cell.length_c   1.000
_cell.angle_alpha   90.00
_cell.angle_beta   90.00
_cell.angle_gamma   90.00
#
_symmetry.space_group_name_H-M   'P 1'
#
loop_
_entity.id
_entity.type
_entity.pdbx_description
1 polymer ?
#
loop_
_entity_poly.entity_id
_entity_poly.type
_entity_poly.pdbx_seq_one_letter_code
_entity_poly.pdbx_strand_id
1 'polypeptide(L)'
;MENNGSFPPQVVNTVRLIFLALIAGCIMFAAVTLMTDANREMQDPTTYLVVGLTIALIGIFGVYFFTLKKTPSPAQWTTNHIMGYAMVEGATMVNLVFFFMGGNSQFLYVAGASLLALISRYPRNPGSSGEGQDLRSPGSFES
;
A
#
# COMPACT_ATOMS: atom_id res chain seq x y z
N MET A 1 -16.73 -17.07 -26.25
CA MET A 1 -17.19 -16.71 -24.89
C MET A 1 -16.20 -15.70 -24.36
N GLU A 2 -16.54 -14.42 -24.50
CA GLU A 2 -15.69 -13.31 -24.03
C GLU A 2 -15.55 -13.40 -22.51
N ASN A 3 -14.29 -13.45 -22.08
CA ASN A 3 -13.94 -13.45 -20.68
C ASN A 3 -14.16 -12.01 -20.21
N ASN A 4 -15.17 -11.76 -19.38
CA ASN A 4 -15.61 -10.43 -18.90
C ASN A 4 -14.58 -9.72 -17.99
N GLY A 5 -13.28 -9.78 -18.28
CA GLY A 5 -12.17 -9.05 -17.65
C GLY A 5 -12.07 -9.14 -16.12
N SER A 6 -12.91 -9.96 -15.49
CA SER A 6 -13.18 -9.97 -14.06
C SER A 6 -12.58 -11.22 -13.45
N PHE A 7 -11.89 -11.04 -12.34
CA PHE A 7 -11.33 -12.15 -11.60
C PHE A 7 -12.40 -12.81 -10.72
N PRO A 8 -12.26 -14.11 -10.42
CA PRO A 8 -13.18 -14.81 -9.53
C PRO A 8 -13.31 -14.08 -8.19
N PRO A 9 -14.53 -13.90 -7.65
CA PRO A 9 -14.75 -13.19 -6.39
C PRO A 9 -13.93 -13.74 -5.22
N GLN A 10 -13.68 -15.05 -5.20
CA GLN A 10 -12.86 -15.71 -4.18
C GLN A 10 -11.45 -15.12 -4.14
N VAL A 11 -10.82 -14.94 -5.31
CA VAL A 11 -9.45 -14.41 -5.43
C VAL A 11 -9.38 -12.97 -4.91
N VAL A 12 -10.34 -12.13 -5.33
CA VAL A 12 -10.40 -10.72 -4.90
C VAL A 12 -10.63 -10.62 -3.39
N ASN A 13 -11.51 -11.45 -2.83
CA ASN A 13 -11.80 -11.46 -1.40
C ASN A 13 -10.59 -11.94 -0.57
N THR A 14 -9.82 -12.92 -1.05
CA THR A 14 -8.57 -13.33 -0.39
C THR A 14 -7.59 -12.17 -0.31
N VAL A 15 -7.37 -11.45 -1.41
CA VAL A 15 -6.47 -10.28 -1.41
C VAL A 15 -6.98 -9.16 -0.50
N ARG A 16 -8.30 -8.93 -0.45
CA ARG A 16 -8.93 -7.98 0.48
C ARG A 16 -8.69 -8.35 1.94
N LEU A 17 -8.81 -9.64 2.28
CA LEU A 17 -8.57 -10.12 3.64
C LEU A 17 -7.11 -9.87 4.04
N ILE A 18 -6.16 -10.24 3.17
CA ILE A 18 -4.73 -9.99 3.40
C ILE A 18 -4.46 -8.49 3.56
N PHE A 19 -5.04 -7.66 2.69
CA PHE A 19 -4.90 -6.21 2.76
C PHE A 19 -5.37 -5.63 4.10
N LEU A 20 -6.55 -6.05 4.58
CA LEU A 20 -7.08 -5.60 5.87
C LEU A 20 -6.23 -6.10 7.03
N ALA A 21 -5.70 -7.32 6.97
CA ALA A 21 -4.81 -7.87 7.99
C ALA A 21 -3.50 -7.07 8.10
N LEU A 22 -2.91 -6.67 6.97
CA LEU A 22 -1.69 -5.83 6.95
C LEU A 22 -1.93 -4.45 7.57
N ILE A 23 -3.06 -3.80 7.23
CA ILE A 23 -3.43 -2.52 7.83
C ILE A 23 -3.65 -2.67 9.33
N ALA A 24 -4.39 -3.70 9.75
CA ALA A 24 -4.63 -3.96 11.17
C ALA A 24 -3.31 -4.17 11.93
N GLY A 25 -2.35 -4.89 11.34
CA GLY A 25 -1.00 -5.07 11.89
C GLY A 25 -0.27 -3.74 12.10
N CYS A 26 -0.25 -2.87 11.09
CA CYS A 26 0.36 -1.53 11.19
C CYS A 26 -0.30 -0.68 12.28
N ILE A 27 -1.64 -0.67 12.35
CA ILE A 27 -2.39 0.10 13.35
C ILE A 27 -2.13 -0.43 14.76
N MET A 28 -2.14 -1.75 14.95
CA MET A 28 -1.83 -2.36 16.24
C MET A 28 -0.41 -2.00 16.69
N PHE A 29 0.57 -2.10 15.79
CA PHE A 29 1.95 -1.75 16.13
C PHE A 29 2.11 -0.26 16.46
N ALA A 30 1.47 0.63 15.70
CA ALA A 30 1.46 2.06 15.98
C ALA A 30 0.83 2.35 17.35
N ALA A 31 -0.29 1.71 17.69
CA ALA A 31 -0.94 1.84 18.98
C ALA A 31 -0.03 1.38 20.13
N VAL A 32 0.58 0.20 20.01
CA VAL A 32 1.55 -0.30 21.01
C VAL A 32 2.72 0.66 21.17
N THR A 33 3.24 1.18 20.06
CA THR A 33 4.35 2.13 20.07
C THR A 33 4.00 3.43 20.79
N LEU A 34 2.79 3.96 20.56
CA LEU A 34 2.30 5.18 21.22
C LEU A 34 1.99 4.99 22.71
N MET A 35 1.56 3.80 23.10
CA MET A 35 1.25 3.46 24.50
C MET A 35 2.49 3.09 25.31
N THR A 36 3.61 2.80 24.65
CA THR A 36 4.86 2.45 25.32
C THR A 36 5.69 3.73 25.51
N ASP A 37 6.09 4.01 26.74
CA ASP A 37 6.91 5.18 27.06
C ASP A 37 8.28 5.09 26.38
N ALA A 38 8.47 5.90 25.33
CA ALA A 38 9.73 6.00 24.60
C ALA A 38 10.68 6.99 25.32
N ASN A 39 11.23 6.59 26.47
CA ASN A 39 12.28 7.35 27.16
C ASN A 39 13.64 7.13 26.47
N ARG A 40 13.81 7.64 25.24
CA ARG A 40 15.05 7.41 24.47
C ARG A 40 15.47 8.64 23.68
N GLU A 41 16.62 9.18 24.03
CA GLU A 41 17.33 10.15 23.19
C GLU A 41 18.00 9.40 22.03
N MET A 42 17.57 9.67 20.80
CA MET A 42 18.24 9.20 19.60
C MET A 42 19.46 10.09 19.32
N GLN A 43 20.66 9.50 19.24
CA GLN A 43 21.83 10.18 18.70
C GLN A 43 21.62 10.39 17.19
N ASP A 44 21.51 11.65 16.80
CA ASP A 44 21.33 12.18 15.44
C ASP A 44 20.12 11.62 14.65
N PRO A 45 18.93 12.26 14.76
CA PRO A 45 17.73 11.84 14.03
C PRO A 45 17.84 12.01 12.51
N THR A 46 18.82 12.77 12.01
CA THR A 46 18.92 13.14 10.59
C THR A 46 19.20 11.93 9.71
N THR A 47 20.15 11.08 10.11
CA THR A 47 20.53 9.89 9.33
C THR A 47 19.37 8.90 9.23
N TYR A 48 18.67 8.67 10.33
CA TYR A 48 17.50 7.80 10.37
C TYR A 48 16.34 8.36 9.56
N LEU A 49 16.15 9.69 9.54
CA LEU A 49 15.12 10.33 8.74
C LEU A 49 15.34 10.12 7.24
N VAL A 50 16.58 10.25 6.75
CA VAL A 50 16.92 10.00 5.34
C VAL A 50 16.64 8.54 4.96
N VAL A 51 17.03 7.59 5.81
CA VAL A 51 16.74 6.17 5.59
C VAL A 51 15.24 5.90 5.61
N GLY A 52 14.53 6.43 6.61
CA GLY A 52 13.08 6.28 6.77
C GLY A 52 12.29 6.83 5.59
N LEU A 53 12.65 8.01 5.10
CA LEU A 53 12.09 8.61 3.89
C LEU A 53 12.39 7.78 2.65
N THR A 54 13.63 7.34 2.48
CA THR A 54 14.02 6.54 1.30
C THR A 54 13.22 5.23 1.24
N ILE A 55 13.12 4.52 2.37
CA ILE A 55 12.35 3.28 2.46
C ILE A 55 10.85 3.55 2.25
N ALA A 56 10.31 4.63 2.82
CA ALA A 56 8.92 5.04 2.60
C ALA A 56 8.61 5.30 1.12
N LEU A 57 9.49 6.02 0.42
CA LEU A 57 9.34 6.26 -1.02
C LEU A 57 9.39 4.95 -1.80
N ILE A 58 10.36 4.06 -1.51
CA ILE A 58 10.43 2.73 -2.14
C ILE A 58 9.14 1.95 -1.91
N GLY A 59 8.60 1.95 -0.69
CA GLY A 59 7.32 1.32 -0.36
C GLY A 59 6.17 1.90 -1.19
N ILE A 60 5.97 3.22 -1.11
CA ILE A 60 4.86 3.95 -1.77
C ILE A 60 4.90 3.77 -3.29
N PHE A 61 6.06 3.95 -3.91
CA PHE A 61 6.21 3.72 -5.34
C PHE A 61 6.13 2.23 -5.69
N GLY A 62 6.65 1.35 -4.84
CA GLY A 62 6.52 -0.09 -4.96
C GLY A 62 5.08 -0.55 -5.10
N VAL A 63 4.22 -0.21 -4.13
CA VAL A 63 2.80 -0.57 -4.22
C VAL A 63 2.14 -0.03 -5.48
N TYR A 64 2.49 1.18 -5.89
CA TYR A 64 1.97 1.78 -7.12
C TYR A 64 2.33 0.94 -8.34
N PHE A 65 3.61 0.61 -8.52
CA PHE A 65 4.09 -0.16 -9.66
C PHE A 65 3.59 -1.59 -9.68
N PHE A 66 3.46 -2.23 -8.52
CA PHE A 66 2.99 -3.62 -8.46
C PHE A 66 1.47 -3.73 -8.62
N THR A 67 0.67 -2.82 -8.05
CA THR A 67 -0.80 -2.90 -8.11
C THR A 67 -1.39 -2.40 -9.43
N LEU A 68 -0.69 -1.53 -10.17
CA LEU A 68 -1.18 -1.01 -11.46
C LEU A 68 -0.87 -1.89 -12.67
N LYS A 69 0.05 -2.86 -12.53
CA LYS A 69 0.36 -3.78 -13.64
C LYS A 69 -0.86 -4.63 -13.98
N LYS A 70 -1.43 -4.37 -15.16
CA LYS A 70 -2.46 -5.23 -15.75
C LYS A 70 -1.86 -6.62 -15.95
N THR A 71 -2.50 -7.63 -15.39
CA THR A 71 -2.05 -9.02 -15.48
C THR A 71 -3.18 -9.88 -16.04
N PRO A 72 -2.89 -10.81 -16.96
CA PRO A 72 -3.91 -11.68 -17.54
C PRO A 72 -4.30 -12.85 -16.60
N SER A 73 -3.46 -13.15 -15.61
CA SER A 73 -3.64 -14.29 -14.71
C SER A 73 -4.07 -13.86 -13.30
N PRO A 74 -5.12 -14.49 -12.70
CA PRO A 74 -5.53 -14.22 -11.33
C PRO A 74 -4.41 -14.45 -10.30
N ALA A 75 -3.54 -15.44 -10.54
CA ALA A 75 -2.41 -15.75 -9.67
C ALA A 75 -1.37 -14.62 -9.71
N GLN A 76 -1.03 -14.12 -10.90
CA GLN A 76 -0.11 -12.99 -11.04
C GLN A 76 -0.68 -11.70 -10.45
N TRP A 77 -1.97 -11.46 -10.64
CA TRP A 77 -2.66 -10.32 -10.02
C TRP A 77 -2.54 -10.36 -8.50
N THR A 78 -2.83 -11.52 -7.90
CA THR A 78 -2.73 -11.78 -6.46
C THR A 78 -1.32 -11.56 -5.94
N THR A 79 -0.32 -12.19 -6.56
CA THR A 79 1.09 -12.05 -6.17
C THR A 79 1.55 -10.61 -6.24
N ASN A 80 1.25 -9.90 -7.34
CA ASN A 80 1.64 -8.50 -7.49
C ASN A 80 1.02 -7.62 -6.41
N HIS A 81 -0.28 -7.79 -6.11
CA HIS A 81 -0.94 -7.01 -5.07
C HIS A 81 -0.32 -7.28 -3.70
N ILE A 82 -0.12 -8.55 -3.33
CA ILE A 82 0.49 -8.93 -2.05
C ILE A 82 1.91 -8.38 -1.93
N MET A 83 2.73 -8.50 -2.98
CA MET A 83 4.10 -7.93 -2.99
C MET A 83 4.09 -6.42 -2.81
N GLY A 84 3.23 -5.71 -3.54
CA GLY A 84 3.09 -4.26 -3.42
C GLY A 84 2.67 -3.85 -2.00
N TYR A 85 1.72 -4.56 -1.40
CA TYR A 85 1.26 -4.29 -0.05
C TYR A 85 2.32 -4.55 1.01
N ALA A 86 3.04 -5.68 0.90
CA ALA A 86 4.13 -6.02 1.82
C ALA A 86 5.27 -4.98 1.79
N MET A 87 5.57 -4.39 0.63
CA MET A 87 6.57 -3.33 0.53
C MET A 87 6.21 -2.08 1.34
N VAL A 88 4.95 -1.61 1.25
CA VAL A 88 4.50 -0.44 2.01
C VAL A 88 4.34 -0.75 3.48
N GLU A 89 3.83 -1.94 3.82
CA GLU A 89 3.72 -2.37 5.20
C GLU A 89 5.09 -2.41 5.86
N GLY A 90 6.10 -3.05 5.24
CA GLY A 90 7.47 -3.04 5.72
C GLY A 90 8.03 -1.62 5.89
N ALA A 91 7.78 -0.74 4.92
CA ALA A 91 8.22 0.66 5.01
C ALA A 91 7.54 1.44 6.16
N THR A 92 6.26 1.16 6.40
CA THR A 92 5.48 1.71 7.51
C THR A 92 6.04 1.24 8.84
N MET A 93 6.29 -0.07 8.97
CA MET A 93 6.83 -0.68 10.18
C MET A 93 8.23 -0.17 10.53
N VAL A 94 9.12 0.00 9.54
CA VAL A 94 10.46 0.58 9.76
C VAL A 94 10.35 2.00 10.35
N ASN A 95 9.47 2.83 9.82
CA ASN A 95 9.28 4.19 10.35
C ASN A 95 8.65 4.16 11.75
N LEU A 96 7.71 3.27 12.03
CA LEU A 96 7.19 3.09 13.39
C LEU A 96 8.27 2.62 14.38
N VAL A 97 9.22 1.78 13.94
CA VAL A 97 10.37 1.38 14.76
C VAL A 97 11.30 2.57 15.03
N PHE A 98 11.59 3.42 14.03
CA PHE A 98 12.38 4.64 14.25
C PHE A 98 11.68 5.62 15.19
N PHE A 99 10.36 5.75 15.07
CA PHE A 99 9.56 6.50 16.04
C PHE A 99 9.68 5.90 17.45
N PHE A 100 9.52 4.58 17.60
CA PHE A 100 9.66 3.89 18.89
C PHE A 100 11.05 4.08 19.53
N MET A 101 12.10 4.06 18.71
CA MET A 101 13.48 4.18 19.18
C MET A 101 13.87 5.60 19.57
N GLY A 102 13.40 6.62 18.84
CA GLY A 102 13.87 7.99 18.98
C GLY A 102 12.84 9.02 19.41
N GLY A 103 11.56 8.64 19.54
CA GLY A 103 10.47 9.54 19.93
C GLY A 103 10.14 10.66 18.94
N ASN A 104 10.87 10.78 17.82
CA ASN A 104 10.65 11.86 16.86
C ASN A 104 9.38 11.62 16.03
N SER A 105 8.41 12.51 16.20
CA SER A 105 7.10 12.46 15.53
C SER A 105 7.18 12.54 13.99
N GLN A 106 8.30 12.99 13.41
CA GLN A 106 8.52 12.95 11.96
C GLN A 106 8.34 11.55 11.38
N PHE A 107 8.85 10.52 12.07
CA PHE A 107 8.71 9.14 11.64
C PHE A 107 7.26 8.66 11.67
N LEU A 108 6.46 9.17 12.62
CA LEU A 108 5.02 8.90 12.67
C LEU A 108 4.30 9.48 11.46
N TYR A 109 4.66 10.70 11.03
CA TYR A 109 4.09 11.30 9.82
C TYR A 109 4.45 10.52 8.55
N VAL A 110 5.70 10.04 8.44
CA VAL A 110 6.15 9.21 7.31
C VAL A 110 5.44 7.85 7.29
N ALA A 111 5.28 7.22 8.45
CA ALA A 111 4.50 5.99 8.59
C ALA A 111 3.03 6.22 8.21
N GLY A 112 2.42 7.31 8.67
CA GLY A 112 1.05 7.69 8.32
C GLY A 112 0.87 7.92 6.82
N ALA A 113 1.79 8.63 6.17
CA ALA A 113 1.77 8.83 4.72
C ALA A 113 1.89 7.50 3.95
N SER A 114 2.76 6.60 4.41
CA SER A 114 2.92 5.26 3.83
C SER A 114 1.64 4.44 3.97
N LEU A 115 1.02 4.44 5.16
CA LEU A 115 -0.23 3.73 5.42
C LEU A 115 -1.40 4.29 4.57
N LEU A 116 -1.49 5.61 4.42
CA LEU A 116 -2.48 6.24 3.53
C LEU A 116 -2.27 5.84 2.08
N ALA A 117 -1.02 5.74 1.63
CA ALA A 117 -0.71 5.24 0.28
C ALA A 117 -1.16 3.79 0.10
N LEU A 118 -0.96 2.92 1.10
CA LEU A 118 -1.49 1.54 1.09
C LEU A 118 -3.02 1.54 0.99
N ILE A 119 -3.70 2.30 1.86
CA ILE A 119 -5.18 2.40 1.91
C ILE A 119 -5.75 2.87 0.56
N SER A 120 -5.08 3.83 -0.10
CA SER A 120 -5.49 4.35 -1.41
C SER A 120 -5.50 3.29 -2.53
N ARG A 121 -4.82 2.16 -2.31
CA ARG A 121 -4.66 1.05 -3.26
C ARG A 121 -5.48 -0.18 -2.89
N TYR A 122 -6.62 0.04 -2.24
CA TYR A 122 -7.59 -1.01 -1.94
C TYR A 122 -7.87 -1.91 -3.18
N PRO A 123 -7.82 -3.24 -3.03
CA PRO A 123 -8.00 -4.16 -4.16
C PRO A 123 -9.45 -4.14 -4.66
N ARG A 124 -9.63 -3.55 -5.85
CA ARG A 124 -10.90 -3.51 -6.59
C ARG A 124 -10.90 -4.59 -7.65
N ASN A 125 -12.07 -5.19 -7.92
CA ASN A 125 -12.19 -6.18 -8.99
C ASN A 125 -12.02 -5.46 -10.34
N PRO A 126 -11.04 -5.85 -11.17
CA PRO A 126 -10.74 -5.15 -12.43
C PRO A 126 -11.88 -5.12 -13.45
N GLY A 127 -12.91 -5.98 -13.31
CA GLY A 127 -14.11 -5.95 -14.16
C GLY A 127 -15.36 -5.36 -13.49
N SER A 128 -15.27 -4.85 -12.26
CA SER A 128 -16.40 -4.20 -11.54
C SER A 128 -16.49 -2.70 -11.79
N SER A 129 -15.46 -2.11 -12.39
CA SER A 129 -15.51 -0.74 -12.88
C SER A 129 -16.22 -0.78 -14.21
N GLY A 130 -17.54 -0.53 -14.20
CA GLY A 130 -18.19 0.04 -15.35
C GLY A 130 -17.30 1.18 -15.86
N GLU A 131 -17.03 1.14 -17.14
CA GLU A 131 -16.47 2.20 -17.96
C GLU A 131 -16.67 3.56 -17.26
N GLY A 132 -15.61 4.02 -16.58
CA GLY A 132 -15.35 5.44 -16.57
C GLY A 132 -15.11 5.76 -18.02
N GLN A 133 -16.20 6.07 -18.71
CA GLN A 133 -16.30 6.53 -20.08
C GLN A 133 -15.03 7.32 -20.41
N ASP A 134 -14.09 6.68 -21.10
CA ASP A 134 -13.00 7.39 -21.72
C ASP A 134 -13.69 8.32 -22.72
N LEU A 135 -13.85 9.59 -22.37
CA LEU A 135 -14.35 10.68 -23.22
C LEU A 135 -13.42 10.94 -24.44
N ARG A 136 -12.57 9.96 -24.77
CA ARG A 136 -11.57 9.96 -25.83
C ARG A 136 -11.69 8.73 -26.72
N SER A 137 -12.85 8.09 -26.81
CA SER A 137 -13.10 7.16 -27.92
C SER A 137 -13.31 7.98 -29.20
N PRO A 138 -12.36 8.01 -30.15
CA PRO A 138 -12.55 8.64 -31.44
C PRO A 138 -13.22 7.59 -32.33
N GLY A 139 -14.54 7.43 -32.20
CA GLY A 139 -15.26 6.33 -32.86
C GLY A 139 -16.68 6.63 -33.28
N SER A 140 -17.15 7.88 -33.21
CA SER A 140 -18.55 8.23 -33.54
C SER A 140 -18.70 9.23 -34.69
N PHE A 141 -17.74 9.32 -35.60
CA PHE A 141 -17.82 10.19 -36.79
C PHE A 141 -17.48 9.45 -38.08
N GLU A 142 -17.91 8.20 -38.24
CA GLU A 142 -17.98 7.57 -39.57
C GLU A 142 -19.23 6.68 -39.66
N SER A 143 -20.32 7.30 -40.11
CA SER A 143 -21.33 6.84 -41.10
C SER A 143 -22.71 7.37 -40.75
#